data_AF-A0A517PJW1-F1
#
_entry.id   AF-A0A517PJW1-F1
#
_cell.length_a   1.000
_cell.length_b   1.000
_cell.length_c   1.000
_cell.angle_alpha   90.00
_cell.angle_beta   90.00
_cell.angle_gamma   90.00
#
_symmetry.space_group_name_H-M   'P 1'
#
loop_
_entity.id
_entity.type
_entity.pdbx_description
1 polymer ?
#
loop_
_entity_poly.entity_id
_entity_poly.type
_entity_poly.pdbx_seq_one_letter_code
_entity_poly.pdbx_strand_id
1 'polypeptide(L)'
;MTDKRLTGGIIHTYQKYDPKRIPDPMQPPPDLVSPALNHMMYYGSMRELTEEELARAIRLDPSQIAGLGPSLDALLAMLEERKRKILATYETDGVRKKARRSYHDYAKQIQPPRKYKDYYRQAVREEQIYDLERLWYRINDDQSPFSKGLVQLVDRLGDKYEIDELAANYHFTGRTSLTIPEALEIKAELEKIDELLKQLEEARETAQIAIIDMEALSEFTQPGDMETLEAIQKQVRDMLREMADQQGLEFSKGQFRLTPKAYRLFQSRILERIFSDLQASRTGRHTGPVVGEGAVEMPSTKPYEFGDSVSNMDITQSFTNAILRDGPGLPIRLKSDDLVIHKTRNTPKCATTVLMDMSGSMRYEGQYVNVKQMGLALEALIHGEFPGDYLQFIEMYTFAKPRTVGEIAEMMPKPVTIFDPVVRLKVDMSDEKISESIIPPHFTNIQHGLQLSRNFLALQDTPNKQIILITDGLPTAHFEGEQLYLLYPPDPQTESATMREAYLCHREGITINIFLIPSWSQSSEDIQFAHRLAEATQGRVFFTAGRDLDRYVVWDYVSHRKDIIG
;
A
#
# COMPACT_ATOMS: atom_id res chain seq x y z
N MET A 1 -32.30 -13.07 59.32
CA MET A 1 -31.49 -13.82 58.34
C MET A 1 -32.21 -13.71 57.01
N THR A 2 -32.00 -12.61 56.28
CA THR A 2 -31.01 -12.42 55.18
C THR A 2 -31.57 -12.77 53.81
N ASP A 3 -32.22 -11.77 53.22
CA ASP A 3 -32.00 -11.19 51.89
C ASP A 3 -31.28 -12.05 50.84
N LYS A 4 -31.96 -12.33 49.71
CA LYS A 4 -31.33 -12.48 48.38
C LYS A 4 -32.25 -11.94 47.28
N ARG A 5 -31.91 -10.72 46.85
CA ARG A 5 -32.30 -10.06 45.60
C ARG A 5 -32.33 -11.01 44.39
N LEU A 6 -33.47 -11.06 43.70
CA LEU A 6 -33.56 -11.50 42.30
C LEU A 6 -32.90 -10.45 41.42
N THR A 7 -31.68 -10.73 40.97
CA THR A 7 -31.00 -9.96 39.93
C THR A 7 -31.62 -10.30 38.59
N GLY A 8 -32.17 -9.28 37.91
CA GLY A 8 -32.69 -9.40 36.56
C GLY A 8 -31.55 -9.75 35.59
N GLY A 9 -31.65 -10.91 34.95
CA GLY A 9 -30.88 -11.24 33.77
C GLY A 9 -31.63 -10.74 32.54
N ILE A 10 -31.01 -9.85 31.77
CA ILE A 10 -31.45 -9.54 30.41
C ILE A 10 -31.18 -10.81 29.58
N ILE A 11 -32.22 -11.56 29.24
CA ILE A 11 -32.12 -12.61 28.22
C ILE A 11 -32.11 -11.90 26.87
N HIS A 12 -30.92 -11.62 26.34
CA HIS A 12 -30.75 -11.26 24.94
C HIS A 12 -31.08 -12.50 24.11
N THR A 13 -32.31 -12.61 23.63
CA THR A 13 -32.64 -13.58 22.59
C THR A 13 -32.03 -13.07 21.30
N TYR A 14 -30.94 -13.68 20.86
CA TYR A 14 -30.43 -13.54 19.50
C TYR A 14 -31.44 -14.16 18.53
N GLN A 15 -32.49 -13.42 18.20
CA GLN A 15 -33.40 -13.77 17.11
C GLN A 15 -32.81 -13.23 15.79
N LYS A 16 -31.92 -14.03 15.20
CA LYS A 16 -31.59 -14.18 13.77
C LYS A 16 -30.13 -14.62 13.64
N TYR A 17 -29.88 -15.89 13.94
CA TYR A 17 -28.73 -16.61 13.43
C TYR A 17 -29.28 -17.67 12.49
N ASP A 18 -29.00 -17.55 11.19
CA ASP A 18 -29.39 -18.53 10.18
C ASP A 18 -28.27 -19.58 10.06
N PRO A 19 -28.45 -20.81 10.57
CA PRO A 19 -27.40 -21.83 10.60
C PRO A 19 -27.07 -22.44 9.22
N LYS A 20 -27.63 -21.94 8.12
CA LYS A 20 -27.35 -22.42 6.75
C LYS A 20 -26.15 -21.78 6.06
N ARG A 21 -25.48 -20.81 6.67
CA ARG A 21 -24.25 -20.20 6.13
C ARG A 21 -23.08 -20.42 7.08
N ILE A 22 -22.64 -21.67 7.22
CA ILE A 22 -21.29 -21.94 7.70
C ILE A 22 -20.42 -21.93 6.43
N PRO A 23 -19.57 -20.91 6.19
CA PRO A 23 -18.53 -21.02 5.18
C PRO A 23 -17.66 -22.23 5.54
N ASP A 24 -17.23 -22.99 4.55
CA ASP A 24 -16.42 -24.19 4.75
C ASP A 24 -15.24 -23.86 5.69
N PRO A 25 -15.07 -24.53 6.85
CA PRO A 25 -13.99 -24.26 7.80
C PRO A 25 -12.59 -24.46 7.20
N MET A 26 -12.48 -25.04 6.00
CA MET A 26 -11.25 -25.19 5.23
C MET A 26 -10.99 -24.03 4.24
N GLN A 27 -11.93 -23.11 4.02
CA GLN A 27 -11.73 -21.97 3.11
C GLN A 27 -11.03 -20.81 3.81
N PRO A 28 -9.88 -20.31 3.28
CA PRO A 28 -9.22 -19.15 3.84
C PRO A 28 -10.12 -17.91 3.66
N PRO A 29 -10.28 -17.05 4.69
CA PRO A 29 -11.08 -15.84 4.57
C PRO A 29 -10.49 -14.93 3.48
N PRO A 30 -11.32 -14.25 2.67
CA PRO A 30 -10.86 -13.38 1.60
C PRO A 30 -10.00 -12.24 2.15
N ASP A 31 -8.90 -11.86 1.49
CA ASP A 31 -7.95 -10.90 2.03
C ASP A 31 -8.41 -9.45 1.87
N LEU A 32 -8.92 -8.84 2.95
CA LEU A 32 -9.32 -7.44 3.00
C LEU A 32 -8.22 -6.51 3.54
N VAL A 33 -7.27 -7.07 4.30
CA VAL A 33 -6.24 -6.29 4.98
C VAL A 33 -5.12 -5.88 4.03
N SER A 34 -4.69 -6.78 3.13
CA SER A 34 -3.59 -6.47 2.21
C SER A 34 -3.92 -5.35 1.22
N PRO A 35 -5.11 -5.30 0.58
CA PRO A 35 -5.48 -4.18 -0.27
C PRO A 35 -5.60 -2.87 0.51
N ALA A 36 -6.18 -2.92 1.71
CA ALA A 36 -6.37 -1.74 2.55
C ALA A 36 -5.04 -1.14 3.02
N LEU A 37 -4.09 -1.99 3.46
CA LEU A 37 -2.77 -1.54 3.86
C LEU A 37 -1.90 -1.17 2.66
N ASN A 38 -2.01 -1.84 1.51
CA ASN A 38 -1.33 -1.40 0.29
C ASN A 38 -1.73 0.04 -0.06
N HIS A 39 -3.03 0.34 -0.06
CA HIS A 39 -3.51 1.71 -0.26
C HIS A 39 -2.89 2.68 0.77
N MET A 40 -2.90 2.33 2.06
CA MET A 40 -2.31 3.18 3.10
C MET A 40 -0.78 3.32 2.96
N MET A 41 -0.06 2.28 2.52
CA MET A 41 1.37 2.37 2.23
C MET A 41 1.66 3.31 1.07
N TYR A 42 0.82 3.32 0.04
CA TYR A 42 0.93 4.23 -1.10
C TYR A 42 0.54 5.68 -0.74
N TYR A 43 -0.49 5.91 0.09
CA TYR A 43 -1.08 7.24 0.25
C TYR A 43 -0.91 7.86 1.66
N GLY A 44 -0.42 7.11 2.64
CA GLY A 44 -0.26 7.56 4.04
C GLY A 44 -1.59 7.85 4.74
N SER A 45 -1.56 8.64 5.82
CA SER A 45 -2.76 9.09 6.55
C SER A 45 -3.60 10.14 5.82
N MET A 46 -3.18 10.56 4.62
CA MET A 46 -3.83 11.61 3.83
C MET A 46 -5.09 11.14 3.10
N ARG A 47 -5.36 9.84 3.05
CA ARG A 47 -6.56 9.29 2.39
C ARG A 47 -6.98 7.97 3.03
N GLU A 48 -7.89 8.03 3.99
CA GLU A 48 -8.60 6.84 4.48
C GLU A 48 -9.47 6.29 3.33
N LEU A 49 -9.61 4.95 3.21
CA LEU A 49 -10.37 4.33 2.14
C LEU A 49 -11.86 4.64 2.28
N THR A 50 -12.47 5.13 1.20
CA THR A 50 -13.94 5.22 1.11
C THR A 50 -14.55 3.82 1.00
N GLU A 51 -15.85 3.68 1.32
CA GLU A 51 -16.57 2.41 1.15
C GLU A 51 -16.46 1.89 -0.31
N GLU A 52 -16.43 2.80 -1.30
CA GLU A 52 -16.30 2.50 -2.73
C GLU A 52 -14.89 2.03 -3.13
N GLU A 53 -13.84 2.68 -2.61
CA GLU A 53 -12.45 2.32 -2.92
C GLU A 53 -12.03 1.00 -2.29
N LEU A 54 -12.49 0.73 -1.06
CA LEU A 54 -12.33 -0.57 -0.43
C LEU A 54 -13.07 -1.63 -1.26
N ALA A 55 -14.30 -1.36 -1.69
CA ALA A 55 -15.10 -2.31 -2.46
C ALA A 55 -14.49 -2.66 -3.84
N ARG A 56 -13.86 -1.70 -4.53
CA ARG A 56 -13.14 -1.94 -5.81
C ARG A 56 -11.91 -2.84 -5.64
N ALA A 57 -11.28 -2.82 -4.48
CA ALA A 57 -10.07 -3.58 -4.19
C ALA A 57 -10.36 -5.03 -3.77
N ILE A 58 -11.63 -5.40 -3.58
CA ILE A 58 -12.06 -6.71 -3.10
C ILE A 58 -12.38 -7.63 -4.28
N ARG A 59 -11.87 -8.87 -4.22
CA ARG A 59 -12.36 -9.99 -5.02
C ARG A 59 -13.14 -10.92 -4.10
N LEU A 60 -14.46 -10.94 -4.23
CA LEU A 60 -15.33 -11.91 -3.53
C LEU A 60 -15.45 -13.19 -4.37
N ASP A 61 -15.62 -14.34 -3.71
CA ASP A 61 -15.89 -15.60 -4.40
C ASP A 61 -17.36 -15.65 -4.86
N PRO A 62 -17.67 -16.07 -6.11
CA PRO A 62 -19.04 -16.15 -6.63
C PRO A 62 -20.03 -16.93 -5.74
N SER A 63 -19.54 -17.91 -4.97
CA SER A 63 -20.36 -18.71 -4.05
C SER A 63 -20.92 -17.90 -2.87
N GLN A 64 -20.27 -16.80 -2.47
CA GLN A 64 -20.70 -15.92 -1.37
C GLN A 64 -21.84 -14.97 -1.78
N ILE A 65 -22.04 -14.82 -3.09
CA ILE A 65 -23.04 -13.93 -3.71
C ILE A 65 -24.23 -14.71 -4.29
N ALA A 66 -24.20 -16.04 -4.23
CA ALA A 66 -25.22 -16.93 -4.82
C ALA A 66 -26.69 -16.66 -4.41
N GLY A 67 -26.94 -15.87 -3.37
CA GLY A 67 -28.29 -15.40 -3.00
C GLY A 67 -28.82 -14.20 -3.81
N LEU A 68 -28.00 -13.57 -4.66
CA LEU A 68 -28.32 -12.37 -5.46
C LEU A 68 -28.52 -12.66 -6.96
N GLY A 69 -28.29 -13.91 -7.40
CA GLY A 69 -28.48 -14.34 -8.79
C GLY A 69 -29.87 -14.03 -9.38
N PRO A 70 -30.99 -14.35 -8.67
CA PRO A 70 -32.33 -14.09 -9.20
C PRO A 70 -32.66 -12.60 -9.41
N SER A 71 -31.98 -11.69 -8.69
CA SER A 71 -32.21 -10.24 -8.80
C SER A 71 -31.36 -9.58 -9.88
N LEU A 72 -30.11 -10.02 -10.09
CA LEU A 72 -29.27 -9.47 -11.17
C LEU A 72 -29.78 -9.89 -12.55
N ASP A 73 -30.21 -11.15 -12.70
CA ASP A 73 -30.80 -11.63 -13.94
C ASP A 73 -32.11 -10.90 -14.27
N ALA A 74 -32.89 -10.52 -13.25
CA ALA A 74 -34.10 -9.72 -13.42
C ALA A 74 -33.81 -8.29 -13.90
N LEU A 75 -32.74 -7.66 -13.38
CA LEU A 75 -32.31 -6.32 -13.81
C LEU A 75 -31.75 -6.33 -15.23
N LEU A 76 -30.94 -7.35 -15.58
CA LEU A 76 -30.47 -7.57 -16.95
C LEU A 76 -31.66 -7.71 -17.91
N ALA A 77 -32.60 -8.60 -17.61
CA ALA A 77 -33.79 -8.81 -18.43
C ALA A 77 -34.65 -7.55 -18.57
N MET A 78 -34.77 -6.75 -17.50
CA MET A 78 -35.52 -5.49 -17.52
C MET A 78 -34.88 -4.45 -18.45
N LEU A 79 -33.57 -4.24 -18.35
CA LEU A 79 -32.82 -3.30 -19.19
C LEU A 79 -32.81 -3.76 -20.66
N GLU A 80 -32.63 -5.06 -20.92
CA GLU A 80 -32.76 -5.64 -22.26
C GLU A 80 -34.16 -5.44 -22.85
N GLU A 81 -35.21 -5.62 -22.04
CA GLU A 81 -36.59 -5.41 -22.49
C GLU A 81 -36.86 -3.92 -22.78
N ARG A 82 -36.33 -3.02 -21.97
CA ARG A 82 -36.42 -1.56 -22.18
C ARG A 82 -35.72 -1.16 -23.48
N LYS A 83 -34.47 -1.59 -23.68
CA LYS A 83 -33.71 -1.39 -24.93
C LYS A 83 -34.50 -1.89 -26.13
N ARG A 84 -35.04 -3.11 -26.05
CA ARG A 84 -35.85 -3.71 -27.13
C ARG A 84 -37.10 -2.89 -27.45
N LYS A 85 -37.81 -2.36 -26.44
CA LYS A 85 -39.00 -1.52 -26.63
C LYS A 85 -38.67 -0.23 -27.36
N ILE A 86 -37.56 0.43 -27.01
CA ILE A 86 -37.10 1.66 -27.69
C ILE A 86 -36.83 1.37 -29.17
N LEU A 87 -36.03 0.35 -29.46
CA LEU A 87 -35.67 -0.04 -30.83
C LEU A 87 -36.88 -0.47 -31.67
N ALA A 88 -37.89 -1.09 -31.05
CA ALA A 88 -39.12 -1.51 -31.72
C ALA A 88 -40.14 -0.37 -31.94
N THR A 89 -40.04 0.73 -31.21
CA THR A 89 -41.03 1.83 -31.27
C THR A 89 -40.66 2.86 -32.33
N TYR A 90 -39.39 3.26 -32.38
CA TYR A 90 -38.92 4.42 -33.15
C TYR A 90 -38.26 4.05 -34.47
N GLU A 91 -38.17 5.04 -35.36
CA GLU A 91 -37.42 4.98 -36.63
C GLU A 91 -36.40 6.13 -36.70
N THR A 92 -35.24 5.90 -37.34
CA THR A 92 -34.14 6.87 -37.43
C THR A 92 -33.96 7.51 -38.81
N ASP A 93 -34.52 6.95 -39.88
CA ASP A 93 -34.34 7.46 -41.24
C ASP A 93 -34.97 8.85 -41.46
N GLY A 94 -36.11 9.09 -40.84
CA GLY A 94 -36.82 10.36 -40.87
C GLY A 94 -36.04 11.46 -40.17
N VAL A 95 -35.51 11.19 -38.97
CA VAL A 95 -34.75 12.17 -38.20
C VAL A 95 -33.37 12.45 -38.83
N ARG A 96 -32.69 11.46 -39.41
CA ARG A 96 -31.46 11.66 -40.20
C ARG A 96 -31.66 12.64 -41.35
N LYS A 97 -32.76 12.49 -42.09
CA LYS A 97 -33.12 13.42 -43.17
C LYS A 97 -33.42 14.83 -42.62
N LYS A 98 -34.08 14.94 -41.46
CA LYS A 98 -34.36 16.23 -40.79
C LYS A 98 -33.06 16.90 -40.33
N ALA A 99 -32.15 16.18 -39.69
CA ALA A 99 -30.85 16.68 -39.23
C ALA A 99 -29.99 17.17 -40.41
N ARG A 100 -29.89 16.36 -41.47
CA ARG A 100 -29.17 16.75 -42.70
C ARG A 100 -29.74 18.03 -43.32
N ARG A 101 -31.06 18.16 -43.40
CA ARG A 101 -31.72 19.39 -43.90
C ARG A 101 -31.48 20.57 -42.97
N SER A 102 -31.62 20.39 -41.66
CA SER A 102 -31.38 21.43 -40.65
C SER A 102 -29.99 22.05 -40.78
N TYR A 103 -28.96 21.21 -40.97
CA TYR A 103 -27.58 21.67 -41.21
C TYR A 103 -27.44 22.44 -42.52
N HIS A 104 -27.85 21.84 -43.65
CA HIS A 104 -27.65 22.43 -44.98
C HIS A 104 -28.46 23.72 -45.18
N ASP A 105 -29.67 23.80 -44.64
CA ASP A 105 -30.52 24.97 -44.79
C ASP A 105 -30.06 26.13 -43.91
N TYR A 106 -29.49 25.84 -42.74
CA TYR A 106 -28.85 26.84 -41.90
C TYR A 106 -27.52 27.34 -42.51
N ALA A 107 -26.71 26.44 -43.08
CA ALA A 107 -25.49 26.81 -43.79
C ALA A 107 -25.72 27.80 -44.95
N LYS A 108 -26.86 27.69 -45.65
CA LYS A 108 -27.23 28.62 -46.73
C LYS A 108 -27.61 30.01 -46.25
N GLN A 109 -28.07 30.14 -45.00
CA GLN A 109 -28.53 31.42 -44.43
C GLN A 109 -27.36 32.28 -43.94
N ILE A 110 -26.21 31.66 -43.66
CA ILE A 110 -25.00 32.34 -43.19
C ILE A 110 -24.30 33.02 -44.37
N GLN A 111 -23.97 34.31 -44.19
CA GLN A 111 -23.23 35.09 -45.18
C GLN A 111 -21.75 35.21 -44.79
N PRO A 112 -20.82 34.48 -45.44
CA PRO A 112 -19.40 34.56 -45.13
C PRO A 112 -18.77 35.86 -45.66
N PRO A 113 -17.82 36.47 -44.91
CA PRO A 113 -16.99 37.56 -45.42
C PRO A 113 -16.23 37.15 -46.69
N ARG A 114 -15.99 38.10 -47.60
CA ARG A 114 -15.32 37.84 -48.90
C ARG A 114 -13.99 37.07 -48.76
N LYS A 115 -13.22 37.36 -47.70
CA LYS A 115 -11.92 36.72 -47.41
C LYS A 115 -12.03 35.22 -47.09
N TYR A 116 -13.16 34.78 -46.54
CA TYR A 116 -13.34 33.43 -45.99
C TYR A 116 -14.39 32.60 -46.76
N LYS A 117 -14.95 33.15 -47.83
CA LYS A 117 -16.07 32.57 -48.59
C LYS A 117 -15.77 31.19 -49.18
N ASP A 118 -14.58 31.02 -49.77
CA ASP A 118 -14.21 29.75 -50.41
C ASP A 118 -13.87 28.68 -49.37
N TYR A 119 -13.17 29.06 -48.29
CA TYR A 119 -12.89 28.16 -47.17
C TYR A 119 -14.19 27.71 -46.46
N TYR A 120 -15.12 28.63 -46.24
CA TYR A 120 -16.43 28.32 -45.66
C TYR A 120 -17.22 27.33 -46.52
N ARG A 121 -17.27 27.55 -47.84
CA ARG A 121 -17.94 26.63 -48.77
C ARG A 121 -17.29 25.25 -48.79
N GLN A 122 -15.98 25.20 -48.69
CA GLN A 122 -15.24 23.95 -48.61
C GLN A 122 -15.57 23.21 -47.30
N ALA A 123 -15.49 23.89 -46.15
CA ALA A 123 -15.79 23.33 -44.84
C ALA A 123 -17.24 22.81 -44.74
N VAL A 124 -18.22 23.54 -45.29
CA VAL A 124 -19.62 23.10 -45.34
C VAL A 124 -19.82 21.87 -46.23
N ARG A 125 -19.07 21.77 -47.33
CA ARG A 125 -19.16 20.62 -48.25
C ARG A 125 -18.48 19.38 -47.69
N GLU A 126 -17.38 19.56 -46.98
CA GLU A 126 -16.61 18.47 -46.37
C GLU A 126 -17.23 18.00 -45.05
N GLU A 127 -18.18 18.76 -44.50
CA GLU A 127 -18.94 18.45 -43.29
C GLU A 127 -18.03 18.14 -42.08
N GLN A 128 -16.84 18.73 -42.02
CA GLN A 128 -15.88 18.52 -40.94
C GLN A 128 -16.04 19.60 -39.86
N ILE A 129 -16.29 19.17 -38.61
CA ILE A 129 -16.38 20.07 -37.45
C ILE A 129 -15.09 20.88 -37.30
N TYR A 130 -13.93 20.21 -37.39
CA TYR A 130 -12.61 20.81 -37.28
C TYR A 130 -12.39 22.00 -38.22
N ASP A 131 -12.88 21.92 -39.47
CA ASP A 131 -12.70 22.98 -40.45
C ASP A 131 -13.57 24.22 -40.15
N LEU A 132 -14.75 24.01 -39.57
CA LEU A 132 -15.63 25.10 -39.13
C LEU A 132 -15.08 25.78 -37.86
N GLU A 133 -14.55 25.01 -36.91
CA GLU A 133 -13.89 25.55 -35.70
C GLU A 133 -12.64 26.33 -36.05
N ARG A 134 -11.79 25.81 -36.94
CA ARG A 134 -10.59 26.52 -37.42
C ARG A 134 -10.94 27.84 -38.10
N LEU A 135 -12.09 27.88 -38.79
CA LEU A 135 -12.60 29.12 -39.39
C LEU A 135 -13.03 30.13 -38.32
N TRP A 136 -13.70 29.65 -37.27
CA TRP A 136 -14.10 30.46 -36.11
C TRP A 136 -12.88 31.09 -35.41
N TYR A 137 -11.85 30.30 -35.08
CA TYR A 137 -10.61 30.81 -34.47
C TYR A 137 -9.84 31.82 -35.33
N ARG A 138 -9.90 31.69 -36.66
CA ARG A 138 -9.21 32.62 -37.59
C ARG A 138 -9.87 33.99 -37.71
N ILE A 139 -11.12 34.12 -37.29
CA ILE A 139 -11.88 35.37 -37.40
C ILE A 139 -11.53 36.33 -36.27
N ASN A 140 -11.18 35.81 -35.09
CA ASN A 140 -10.73 36.58 -33.92
C ASN A 140 -11.68 37.74 -33.56
N ASP A 141 -12.98 37.55 -33.81
CA ASP A 141 -14.07 38.49 -33.54
C ASP A 141 -15.33 37.67 -33.19
N ASP A 142 -15.53 37.47 -31.88
CA ASP A 142 -16.61 36.63 -31.35
C ASP A 142 -17.99 37.30 -31.42
N GLN A 143 -18.05 38.60 -31.73
CA GLN A 143 -19.29 39.36 -31.78
C GLN A 143 -19.93 39.42 -33.16
N SER A 144 -19.19 39.02 -34.21
CA SER A 144 -19.68 39.08 -35.58
C SER A 144 -20.89 38.15 -35.81
N PRO A 145 -21.89 38.56 -36.62
CA PRO A 145 -23.01 37.69 -37.00
C PRO A 145 -22.58 36.38 -37.66
N PHE A 146 -21.43 36.38 -38.35
CA PHE A 146 -20.86 35.19 -38.98
C PHE A 146 -20.27 34.23 -37.94
N SER A 147 -19.56 34.73 -36.93
CA SER A 147 -19.00 33.92 -35.84
C SER A 147 -20.10 33.24 -35.02
N LYS A 148 -21.18 33.97 -34.68
CA LYS A 148 -22.36 33.41 -34.01
C LYS A 148 -23.06 32.36 -34.87
N GLY A 149 -23.13 32.59 -36.19
CA GLY A 149 -23.64 31.61 -37.15
C GLY A 149 -22.77 30.36 -37.26
N LEU A 150 -21.44 30.48 -37.16
CA LEU A 150 -20.53 29.33 -37.19
C LEU A 150 -20.72 28.42 -35.97
N VAL A 151 -20.89 28.97 -34.77
CA VAL A 151 -21.15 28.17 -33.55
C VAL A 151 -22.43 27.36 -33.71
N GLN A 152 -23.54 28.01 -34.08
CA GLN A 152 -24.81 27.32 -34.29
C GLN A 152 -24.77 26.31 -35.46
N LEU A 153 -23.88 26.51 -36.43
CA LEU A 153 -23.67 25.58 -37.54
C LEU A 153 -22.86 24.35 -37.10
N VAL A 154 -21.87 24.55 -36.22
CA VAL A 154 -21.10 23.47 -35.58
C VAL A 154 -22.03 22.64 -34.70
N ASP A 155 -22.88 23.26 -33.88
CA ASP A 155 -23.85 22.56 -33.04
C ASP A 155 -24.77 21.65 -33.88
N ARG A 156 -25.37 22.18 -34.96
CA ARG A 156 -26.23 21.41 -35.88
C ARG A 156 -25.49 20.30 -36.62
N LEU A 157 -24.19 20.47 -36.87
CA LEU A 157 -23.34 19.43 -37.45
C LEU A 157 -23.06 18.33 -36.43
N GLY A 158 -22.81 18.72 -35.17
CA GLY A 158 -22.74 17.81 -34.02
C GLY A 158 -24.00 16.97 -33.88
N ASP A 159 -25.18 17.59 -33.82
CA ASP A 159 -26.47 16.90 -33.77
C ASP A 159 -26.62 15.86 -34.90
N LYS A 160 -26.20 16.23 -36.11
CA LYS A 160 -26.22 15.33 -37.27
C LYS A 160 -25.29 14.13 -37.08
N TYR A 161 -24.08 14.32 -36.55
CA TYR A 161 -23.14 13.24 -36.29
C TYR A 161 -23.66 12.28 -35.21
N GLU A 162 -24.16 12.81 -34.10
CA GLU A 162 -24.76 12.03 -33.02
C GLU A 162 -25.92 11.15 -33.52
N ILE A 163 -26.78 11.70 -34.39
CA ILE A 163 -27.89 10.96 -34.99
C ILE A 163 -27.43 9.92 -36.02
N ASP A 164 -26.38 10.21 -36.80
CA ASP A 164 -25.79 9.23 -37.73
C ASP A 164 -25.13 8.08 -36.96
N GLU A 165 -24.48 8.36 -35.83
CA GLU A 165 -23.92 7.34 -34.92
C GLU A 165 -25.01 6.48 -34.29
N LEU A 166 -26.08 7.08 -33.78
CA LEU A 166 -27.25 6.36 -33.25
C LEU A 166 -27.80 5.35 -34.26
N ALA A 167 -27.92 5.75 -35.53
CA ALA A 167 -28.43 4.86 -36.58
C ALA A 167 -27.42 3.81 -37.05
N ALA A 168 -26.12 4.02 -36.82
CA ALA A 168 -25.07 3.06 -37.14
C ALA A 168 -24.94 1.99 -36.05
N ASN A 169 -25.00 2.39 -34.79
CA ASN A 169 -24.78 1.52 -33.64
C ASN A 169 -26.03 0.70 -33.28
N TYR A 170 -27.23 1.18 -33.62
CA TYR A 170 -28.49 0.55 -33.21
C TYR A 170 -29.41 0.25 -34.40
N HIS A 171 -29.99 -0.95 -34.40
CA HIS A 171 -30.96 -1.36 -35.40
C HIS A 171 -32.39 -1.09 -34.94
N PHE A 172 -32.98 -0.01 -35.46
CA PHE A 172 -34.37 0.37 -35.20
C PHE A 172 -35.34 -0.33 -36.15
N THR A 173 -36.43 -0.89 -35.62
CA THR A 173 -37.46 -1.61 -36.40
C THR A 173 -38.85 -0.95 -36.31
N GLY A 174 -38.95 0.18 -35.61
CA GLY A 174 -40.20 0.88 -35.37
C GLY A 174 -40.70 1.74 -36.52
N ARG A 175 -41.74 2.52 -36.25
CA ARG A 175 -42.41 3.39 -37.23
C ARG A 175 -42.63 4.82 -36.76
N THR A 176 -42.39 5.10 -35.47
CA THR A 176 -42.60 6.43 -34.88
C THR A 176 -41.44 7.35 -35.21
N SER A 177 -41.72 8.45 -35.93
CA SER A 177 -40.69 9.39 -36.36
C SER A 177 -40.25 10.30 -35.22
N LEU A 178 -38.94 10.49 -35.10
CA LEU A 178 -38.32 11.32 -34.07
C LEU A 178 -38.07 12.76 -34.54
N THR A 179 -38.11 13.69 -33.59
CA THR A 179 -37.47 15.01 -33.71
C THR A 179 -35.98 14.92 -33.36
N ILE A 180 -35.21 15.96 -33.71
CA ILE A 180 -33.76 16.00 -33.42
C ILE A 180 -33.50 15.90 -31.90
N PRO A 181 -34.17 16.69 -31.04
CA PRO A 181 -33.97 16.58 -29.59
C PRO A 181 -34.35 15.19 -29.03
N GLU A 182 -35.50 14.64 -29.44
CA GLU A 182 -35.94 13.31 -28.98
C GLU A 182 -34.95 12.20 -29.40
N ALA A 183 -34.33 12.32 -30.59
CA ALA A 183 -33.33 11.35 -31.04
C ALA A 183 -32.05 11.40 -30.20
N LEU A 184 -31.62 12.59 -29.77
CA LEU A 184 -30.47 12.75 -28.89
C LEU A 184 -30.77 12.22 -27.47
N GLU A 185 -31.98 12.46 -26.95
CA GLU A 185 -32.41 11.88 -25.67
C GLU A 185 -32.44 10.35 -25.71
N ILE A 186 -32.96 9.77 -26.80
CA ILE A 186 -32.98 8.31 -26.98
C ILE A 186 -31.57 7.74 -27.12
N LYS A 187 -30.65 8.45 -27.79
CA LYS A 187 -29.24 8.04 -27.86
C LYS A 187 -28.65 7.96 -26.47
N ALA A 188 -28.79 9.02 -25.68
CA ALA A 188 -28.29 9.05 -24.31
C ALA A 188 -28.92 7.96 -23.43
N GLU A 189 -30.23 7.69 -23.58
CA GLU A 189 -30.91 6.59 -22.86
C GLU A 189 -30.33 5.22 -23.25
N LEU A 190 -30.11 4.97 -24.54
CA LEU A 190 -29.57 3.70 -25.03
C LEU A 190 -28.11 3.48 -24.62
N GLU A 191 -27.27 4.51 -24.67
CA GLU A 191 -25.87 4.45 -24.22
C GLU A 191 -25.79 4.17 -22.72
N LYS A 192 -26.64 4.82 -21.92
CA LYS A 192 -26.73 4.57 -20.47
C LYS A 192 -27.18 3.14 -20.17
N ILE A 193 -28.15 2.61 -20.92
CA ILE A 193 -28.57 1.21 -20.79
C ILE A 193 -27.42 0.25 -21.13
N ASP A 194 -26.64 0.53 -22.18
CA ASP A 194 -25.52 -0.33 -22.58
C ASP A 194 -24.37 -0.33 -21.57
N GLU A 195 -24.08 0.83 -20.96
CA GLU A 195 -23.13 0.92 -19.86
C GLU A 195 -23.58 0.10 -18.65
N LEU A 196 -24.86 0.23 -18.25
CA LEU A 196 -25.42 -0.52 -17.14
C LEU A 196 -25.47 -2.04 -17.40
N LEU A 197 -25.82 -2.46 -18.61
CA LEU A 197 -25.79 -3.88 -19.00
C LEU A 197 -24.38 -4.45 -18.87
N LYS A 198 -23.37 -3.71 -19.34
CA LYS A 198 -21.96 -4.11 -19.22
C LYS A 198 -21.52 -4.21 -17.76
N GLN A 199 -21.88 -3.25 -16.92
CA GLN A 199 -21.57 -3.28 -15.48
C GLN A 199 -22.24 -4.48 -14.77
N LEU A 200 -23.49 -4.80 -15.13
CA LEU A 200 -24.21 -5.94 -14.57
C LEU A 200 -23.63 -7.29 -15.03
N GLU A 201 -23.22 -7.40 -16.29
CA GLU A 201 -22.52 -8.59 -16.81
C GLU A 201 -21.16 -8.78 -16.14
N GLU A 202 -20.37 -7.71 -16.00
CA GLU A 202 -19.10 -7.73 -15.29
C GLU A 202 -19.30 -8.10 -13.81
N ALA A 203 -20.32 -7.53 -13.14
CA ALA A 203 -20.65 -7.87 -11.76
C ALA A 203 -21.08 -9.34 -11.59
N ARG A 204 -21.79 -9.90 -12.59
CA ARG A 204 -22.17 -11.32 -12.63
C ARG A 204 -20.95 -12.23 -12.74
N GLU A 205 -19.97 -11.87 -13.58
CA GLU A 205 -18.76 -12.69 -13.80
C GLU A 205 -17.69 -12.52 -12.72
N THR A 206 -17.54 -11.31 -12.18
CA THR A 206 -16.44 -10.96 -11.25
C THR A 206 -16.88 -10.87 -9.79
N ALA A 207 -18.18 -11.01 -9.50
CA ALA A 207 -18.74 -10.83 -8.16
C ALA A 207 -18.53 -9.39 -7.60
N GLN A 208 -18.28 -8.40 -8.46
CA GLN A 208 -18.04 -7.01 -8.10
C GLN A 208 -19.33 -6.15 -8.17
N ILE A 209 -20.22 -6.32 -7.19
CA ILE A 209 -21.50 -5.59 -7.13
C ILE A 209 -21.32 -4.06 -6.94
N ALA A 210 -20.18 -3.64 -6.40
CA ALA A 210 -19.90 -2.22 -6.13
C ALA A 210 -19.53 -1.38 -7.37
N ILE A 211 -19.46 -1.99 -8.56
CA ILE A 211 -19.18 -1.30 -9.83
C ILE A 211 -20.48 -0.78 -10.48
N ILE A 212 -21.64 -1.21 -9.96
CA ILE A 212 -22.94 -0.88 -10.53
C ILE A 212 -23.34 0.54 -10.10
N ASP A 213 -23.62 1.41 -11.07
CA ASP A 213 -24.23 2.71 -10.81
C ASP A 213 -25.71 2.54 -10.42
N MET A 214 -25.93 2.49 -9.10
CA MET A 214 -27.25 2.27 -8.50
C MET A 214 -28.17 3.49 -8.67
N GLU A 215 -27.62 4.70 -8.77
CA GLU A 215 -28.40 5.91 -9.03
C GLU A 215 -28.95 5.88 -10.46
N ALA A 216 -28.09 5.56 -11.42
CA ALA A 216 -28.47 5.37 -12.82
C ALA A 216 -29.49 4.25 -13.00
N LEU A 217 -29.37 3.12 -12.29
CA LEU A 217 -30.36 2.04 -12.33
C LEU A 217 -31.73 2.47 -11.79
N SER A 218 -31.75 3.29 -10.74
CA SER A 218 -32.99 3.71 -10.09
C SER A 218 -33.94 4.43 -11.05
N GLU A 219 -33.40 5.15 -12.05
CA GLU A 219 -34.14 5.85 -13.09
C GLU A 219 -34.93 4.91 -14.03
N PHE A 220 -34.47 3.66 -14.17
CA PHE A 220 -35.09 2.66 -15.06
C PHE A 220 -35.98 1.65 -14.31
N THR A 221 -35.96 1.67 -12.98
CA THR A 221 -36.68 0.71 -12.13
C THR A 221 -38.08 1.17 -11.78
N GLN A 222 -39.01 0.23 -11.65
CA GLN A 222 -40.35 0.54 -11.15
C GLN A 222 -40.32 0.69 -9.60
N PRO A 223 -41.25 1.42 -8.99
CA PRO A 223 -41.26 1.65 -7.54
C PRO A 223 -41.23 0.39 -6.67
N GLY A 224 -41.69 -0.76 -7.17
CA GLY A 224 -41.64 -2.05 -6.46
C GLY A 224 -40.27 -2.74 -6.50
N ASP A 225 -39.40 -2.38 -7.44
CA ASP A 225 -38.07 -2.99 -7.59
C ASP A 225 -36.98 -2.21 -6.83
N MET A 226 -37.24 -0.93 -6.48
CA MET A 226 -36.36 -0.12 -5.64
C MET A 226 -36.17 -0.72 -4.24
N GLU A 227 -37.23 -1.25 -3.62
CA GLU A 227 -37.13 -1.90 -2.30
C GLU A 227 -36.17 -3.10 -2.34
N THR A 228 -36.14 -3.81 -3.47
CA THR A 228 -35.23 -4.93 -3.69
C THR A 228 -33.79 -4.44 -3.85
N LEU A 229 -33.56 -3.36 -4.60
CA LEU A 229 -32.23 -2.74 -4.76
C LEU A 229 -31.68 -2.18 -3.45
N GLU A 230 -32.50 -1.50 -2.65
CA GLU A 230 -32.11 -0.99 -1.34
C GLU A 230 -31.79 -2.12 -0.35
N ALA A 231 -32.56 -3.22 -0.38
CA ALA A 231 -32.30 -4.39 0.44
C ALA A 231 -30.96 -5.05 0.07
N ILE A 232 -30.65 -5.17 -1.22
CA ILE A 232 -29.37 -5.68 -1.71
C ILE A 232 -28.22 -4.76 -1.26
N GLN A 233 -28.37 -3.45 -1.44
CA GLN A 233 -27.35 -2.47 -1.04
C GLN A 233 -27.08 -2.53 0.46
N LYS A 234 -28.12 -2.68 1.28
CA LYS A 234 -27.98 -2.84 2.73
C LYS A 234 -27.26 -4.14 3.08
N GLN A 235 -27.64 -5.26 2.46
CA GLN A 235 -27.04 -6.56 2.71
C GLN A 235 -25.55 -6.61 2.32
N VAL A 236 -25.16 -6.00 1.20
CA VAL A 236 -23.75 -5.92 0.77
C VAL A 236 -22.95 -5.05 1.73
N ARG A 237 -23.48 -3.89 2.15
CA ARG A 237 -22.82 -3.02 3.14
C ARG A 237 -22.63 -3.72 4.49
N ASP A 238 -23.66 -4.41 4.98
CA ASP A 238 -23.61 -5.13 6.26
C ASP A 238 -22.58 -6.28 6.19
N MET A 239 -22.54 -7.02 5.08
CA MET A 239 -21.55 -8.08 4.84
C MET A 239 -20.11 -7.53 4.79
N LEU A 240 -19.88 -6.42 4.06
CA LEU A 240 -18.57 -5.78 3.99
C LEU A 240 -18.09 -5.31 5.37
N ARG A 241 -18.98 -4.73 6.18
CA ARG A 241 -18.65 -4.31 7.56
C ARG A 241 -18.30 -5.49 8.44
N GLU A 242 -19.08 -6.56 8.42
CA GLU A 242 -18.81 -7.76 9.23
C GLU A 242 -17.47 -8.41 8.85
N MET A 243 -17.15 -8.48 7.56
CA MET A 243 -15.86 -9.01 7.10
C MET A 243 -14.68 -8.10 7.45
N ALA A 244 -14.86 -6.77 7.34
CA ALA A 244 -13.87 -5.78 7.76
C ALA A 244 -13.56 -5.90 9.26
N ASP A 245 -14.59 -5.98 10.10
CA ASP A 245 -14.46 -6.13 11.56
C ASP A 245 -13.74 -7.44 11.93
N GLN A 246 -14.07 -8.56 11.29
CA GLN A 246 -13.43 -9.86 11.52
C GLN A 246 -11.91 -9.81 11.26
N GLN A 247 -11.51 -9.03 10.25
CA GLN A 247 -10.12 -8.86 9.83
C GLN A 247 -9.40 -7.69 10.52
N GLY A 248 -10.09 -6.97 11.41
CA GLY A 248 -9.51 -5.91 12.23
C GLY A 248 -9.44 -4.56 11.52
N LEU A 249 -10.31 -4.27 10.57
CA LEU A 249 -10.54 -2.93 10.06
C LEU A 249 -11.72 -2.33 10.84
N GLU A 250 -11.50 -1.21 11.52
CA GLU A 250 -12.53 -0.50 12.28
C GLU A 250 -13.13 0.60 11.42
N PHE A 251 -14.46 0.65 11.32
CA PHE A 251 -15.16 1.71 10.61
C PHE A 251 -15.46 2.89 11.55
N SER A 252 -14.86 4.05 11.28
CA SER A 252 -15.08 5.27 12.07
C SER A 252 -15.29 6.47 11.16
N LYS A 253 -16.36 7.25 11.40
CA LYS A 253 -16.67 8.49 10.65
C LYS A 253 -16.72 8.34 9.11
N GLY A 254 -17.19 7.20 8.60
CA GLY A 254 -17.31 6.99 7.16
C GLY A 254 -16.04 6.43 6.49
N GLN A 255 -15.02 6.08 7.27
CA GLN A 255 -13.71 5.65 6.79
C GLN A 255 -13.21 4.43 7.57
N PHE A 256 -12.47 3.54 6.90
CA PHE A 256 -11.90 2.34 7.52
C PHE A 256 -10.48 2.63 8.02
N ARG A 257 -10.22 2.26 9.28
CA ARG A 257 -8.91 2.35 9.93
C ARG A 257 -8.39 0.97 10.31
N LEU A 258 -7.09 0.78 10.18
CA LEU A 258 -6.46 -0.47 10.58
C LEU A 258 -6.32 -0.54 12.10
N THR A 259 -6.83 -1.62 12.70
CA THR A 259 -6.58 -1.92 14.10
C THR A 259 -5.22 -2.60 14.29
N PRO A 260 -4.66 -2.61 15.51
CA PRO A 260 -3.45 -3.37 15.84
C PRO A 260 -3.55 -4.88 15.57
N LYS A 261 -4.77 -5.43 15.43
CA LYS A 261 -5.00 -6.84 15.05
C LYS A 261 -4.78 -7.04 13.55
N ALA A 262 -5.28 -6.11 12.72
CA ALA A 262 -5.09 -6.16 11.27
C ALA A 262 -3.61 -5.97 10.89
N TYR A 263 -2.91 -5.06 11.55
CA TYR A 263 -1.45 -4.89 11.38
C TYR A 263 -0.69 -6.21 11.61
N ARG A 264 -1.00 -6.95 12.68
CA ARG A 264 -0.35 -8.24 12.99
C ARG A 264 -0.67 -9.34 11.97
N LEU A 265 -1.92 -9.42 11.52
CA LEU A 265 -2.33 -10.34 10.46
C LEU A 265 -1.60 -10.07 9.14
N PHE A 266 -1.50 -8.80 8.77
CA PHE A 266 -0.75 -8.40 7.59
C PHE A 266 0.74 -8.70 7.69
N GLN A 267 1.35 -8.36 8.82
CA GLN A 267 2.75 -8.65 9.12
C GLN A 267 3.08 -10.14 8.93
N SER A 268 2.23 -11.03 9.44
CA SER A 268 2.41 -12.49 9.23
C SER A 268 2.34 -12.89 7.75
N ARG A 269 1.45 -12.26 6.95
CA ARG A 269 1.30 -12.52 5.52
C ARG A 269 2.44 -11.95 4.67
N ILE A 270 2.92 -10.75 4.98
CA ILE A 270 4.14 -10.19 4.37
C ILE A 270 5.32 -11.12 4.64
N LEU A 271 5.44 -11.59 5.88
CA LEU A 271 6.54 -12.46 6.25
C LEU A 271 6.45 -13.79 5.50
N GLU A 272 5.25 -14.38 5.40
CA GLU A 272 5.01 -15.57 4.58
C GLU A 272 5.34 -15.34 3.10
N ARG A 273 4.98 -14.19 2.54
CA ARG A 273 5.26 -13.86 1.13
C ARG A 273 6.74 -13.59 0.87
N ILE A 274 7.41 -12.77 1.69
CA ILE A 274 8.81 -12.35 1.48
C ILE A 274 9.80 -13.43 1.93
N PHE A 275 9.47 -14.23 2.95
CA PHE A 275 10.41 -15.16 3.59
C PHE A 275 10.03 -16.63 3.47
N SER A 276 8.98 -17.02 2.74
CA SER A 276 8.63 -18.43 2.51
C SER A 276 9.80 -19.24 1.93
N ASP A 277 10.55 -18.68 0.99
CA ASP A 277 11.72 -19.32 0.38
C ASP A 277 12.97 -19.28 1.28
N LEU A 278 13.09 -18.26 2.14
CA LEU A 278 14.12 -18.19 3.19
C LEU A 278 13.96 -19.30 4.23
N GLN A 279 12.73 -19.77 4.46
CA GLN A 279 12.47 -20.87 5.39
C GLN A 279 13.11 -22.19 4.95
N ALA A 280 13.22 -22.45 3.63
CA ALA A 280 13.85 -23.68 3.12
C ALA A 280 15.38 -23.71 3.38
N SER A 281 16.01 -22.54 3.57
CA SER A 281 17.43 -22.41 3.93
C SER A 281 17.72 -22.51 5.44
N ARG A 282 16.68 -22.65 6.29
CA ARG A 282 16.76 -22.66 7.78
C ARG A 282 17.51 -23.84 8.41
N THR A 283 18.18 -24.67 7.63
CA THR A 283 18.99 -25.78 8.15
C THR A 283 20.42 -25.37 8.55
N GLY A 284 20.82 -24.11 8.38
CA GLY A 284 22.14 -23.66 8.82
C GLY A 284 22.25 -22.15 9.07
N ARG A 285 22.53 -21.80 10.34
CA ARG A 285 22.81 -20.48 10.96
C ARG A 285 21.63 -20.09 11.89
N HIS A 286 21.60 -20.38 13.19
CA HIS A 286 22.62 -20.27 14.24
C HIS A 286 23.43 -21.55 14.49
N THR A 287 24.65 -21.65 13.95
CA THR A 287 25.57 -22.73 14.36
C THR A 287 26.20 -22.40 15.70
N GLY A 288 25.54 -22.88 16.75
CA GLY A 288 26.10 -23.04 18.08
C GLY A 288 25.04 -22.85 19.16
N PRO A 289 24.65 -23.88 19.94
CA PRO A 289 24.10 -23.59 21.26
C PRO A 289 25.20 -22.85 22.01
N VAL A 290 24.99 -21.58 22.35
CA VAL A 290 25.87 -20.88 23.30
C VAL A 290 25.62 -21.52 24.66
N VAL A 291 26.32 -22.62 24.90
CA VAL A 291 26.46 -23.25 26.22
C VAL A 291 27.48 -22.38 26.95
N GLY A 292 26.95 -21.50 27.79
CA GLY A 292 27.72 -20.60 28.65
C GLY A 292 26.80 -20.12 29.76
N GLU A 293 27.38 -19.60 30.85
CA GLU A 293 26.59 -19.05 31.94
C GLU A 293 25.62 -17.97 31.41
N GLY A 294 24.32 -18.19 31.61
CA GLY A 294 23.25 -17.32 31.14
C GLY A 294 22.13 -17.20 32.17
N ALA A 295 21.19 -16.28 31.94
CA ALA A 295 20.13 -15.98 32.90
C ALA A 295 18.99 -17.02 32.91
N VAL A 296 18.93 -17.92 31.92
CA VAL A 296 17.85 -18.90 31.79
C VAL A 296 18.38 -20.28 32.18
N GLU A 297 17.87 -20.82 33.29
CA GLU A 297 18.12 -22.20 33.70
C GLU A 297 17.41 -23.19 32.77
N MET A 298 18.14 -24.22 32.36
CA MET A 298 17.56 -25.33 31.59
C MET A 298 17.26 -26.52 32.50
N PRO A 299 16.26 -27.34 32.16
CA PRO A 299 15.99 -28.58 32.89
C PRO A 299 17.15 -29.59 32.85
N SER A 300 18.05 -29.47 31.86
CA SER A 300 19.24 -30.33 31.76
C SER A 300 20.30 -29.89 32.76
N THR A 301 20.89 -30.85 33.48
CA THR A 301 21.93 -30.60 34.47
C THR A 301 23.31 -31.10 34.02
N LYS A 302 24.37 -30.68 34.71
CA LYS A 302 25.73 -31.21 34.61
C LYS A 302 26.37 -31.36 36.01
N PRO A 303 27.40 -32.21 36.17
CA PRO A 303 28.22 -32.21 37.38
C PRO A 303 28.89 -30.84 37.59
N TYR A 304 29.08 -30.43 38.85
CA TYR A 304 29.75 -29.19 39.20
C TYR A 304 31.22 -29.17 38.77
N GLU A 305 31.63 -28.07 38.12
CA GLU A 305 33.02 -27.77 37.80
C GLU A 305 33.44 -26.45 38.47
N PHE A 306 34.72 -26.33 38.81
CA PHE A 306 35.23 -25.12 39.46
C PHE A 306 35.02 -23.90 38.54
N GLY A 307 34.25 -22.92 39.03
CA GLY A 307 33.85 -21.74 38.27
C GLY A 307 32.34 -21.64 38.03
N ASP A 308 31.60 -22.75 38.15
CA ASP A 308 30.14 -22.73 38.01
C ASP A 308 29.45 -21.96 39.17
N SER A 309 28.46 -21.16 38.82
CA SER A 309 27.62 -20.44 39.78
C SER A 309 26.77 -21.38 40.66
N VAL A 310 26.99 -21.34 41.98
CA VAL A 310 26.24 -22.10 42.99
C VAL A 310 24.74 -21.71 43.02
N SER A 311 24.41 -20.53 42.50
CA SER A 311 23.04 -20.05 42.35
C SER A 311 22.16 -21.01 41.55
N ASN A 312 22.75 -21.70 40.57
CA ASN A 312 22.05 -22.57 39.63
C ASN A 312 22.10 -24.04 40.08
N MET A 313 22.40 -24.31 41.35
CA MET A 313 22.55 -25.67 41.86
C MET A 313 21.20 -26.37 41.97
N ASP A 314 21.09 -27.57 41.40
CA ASP A 314 19.97 -28.47 41.63
C ASP A 314 20.11 -29.04 43.05
N ILE A 315 19.49 -28.37 44.01
CA ILE A 315 19.55 -28.74 45.42
C ILE A 315 19.00 -30.16 45.59
N THR A 316 17.88 -30.49 44.96
CA THR A 316 17.22 -31.78 45.14
C THR A 316 18.08 -32.93 44.66
N GLN A 317 18.63 -32.84 43.45
CA GLN A 317 19.51 -33.88 42.92
C GLN A 317 20.84 -33.95 43.69
N SER A 318 21.40 -32.80 44.08
CA SER A 318 22.65 -32.76 44.85
C SER A 318 22.51 -33.41 46.23
N PHE A 319 21.40 -33.15 46.93
CA PHE A 319 21.09 -33.82 48.19
C PHE A 319 20.80 -35.32 47.99
N THR A 320 20.12 -35.69 46.90
CA THR A 320 19.85 -37.10 46.57
C THR A 320 21.15 -37.86 46.35
N ASN A 321 22.11 -37.28 45.62
CA ASN A 321 23.43 -37.87 45.42
C ASN A 321 24.19 -38.03 46.75
N ALA A 322 24.14 -37.03 47.62
CA ALA A 322 24.80 -37.10 48.94
C ALA A 322 24.21 -38.19 49.84
N ILE A 323 22.88 -38.36 49.84
CA ILE A 323 22.18 -39.43 50.60
C ILE A 323 22.49 -40.81 50.01
N LEU A 324 22.53 -40.95 48.69
CA LEU A 324 22.90 -42.21 48.04
C LEU A 324 24.34 -42.62 48.39
N ARG A 325 25.25 -41.66 48.58
CA ARG A 325 26.64 -41.91 48.95
C ARG A 325 26.81 -42.30 50.42
N ASP A 326 26.30 -41.51 51.35
CA ASP A 326 26.55 -41.67 52.80
C ASP A 326 25.46 -42.49 53.52
N GLY A 327 24.36 -42.84 52.83
CA GLY A 327 23.19 -43.48 53.41
C GLY A 327 22.29 -42.50 54.20
N PRO A 328 21.18 -42.98 54.79
CA PRO A 328 20.17 -42.13 55.45
C PRO A 328 20.60 -41.57 56.82
N GLY A 329 21.90 -41.44 57.10
CA GLY A 329 22.45 -40.95 58.36
C GLY A 329 22.52 -39.43 58.44
N LEU A 330 22.40 -38.89 59.67
CA LEU A 330 22.63 -37.46 59.95
C LEU A 330 23.97 -37.28 60.69
N PRO A 331 24.73 -36.20 60.41
CA PRO A 331 24.47 -35.15 59.43
C PRO A 331 24.88 -35.52 58.00
N ILE A 332 24.07 -35.14 57.01
CA ILE A 332 24.42 -35.28 55.57
C ILE A 332 25.50 -34.25 55.24
N ARG A 333 26.64 -34.70 54.71
CA ARG A 333 27.75 -33.83 54.28
C ARG A 333 27.81 -33.76 52.75
N LEU A 334 27.50 -32.60 52.18
CA LEU A 334 27.69 -32.36 50.73
C LEU A 334 29.18 -32.26 50.40
N LYS A 335 29.62 -32.99 49.37
CA LYS A 335 30.93 -32.84 48.72
C LYS A 335 30.76 -32.31 47.30
N SER A 336 31.83 -31.78 46.72
CA SER A 336 31.87 -31.30 45.32
C SER A 336 31.29 -32.30 44.33
N ASP A 337 31.59 -33.59 44.53
CA ASP A 337 31.19 -34.65 43.60
C ASP A 337 29.69 -34.97 43.65
N ASP A 338 29.00 -34.52 44.70
CA ASP A 338 27.54 -34.67 44.81
C ASP A 338 26.81 -33.53 44.07
N LEU A 339 27.50 -32.40 43.83
CA LEU A 339 26.88 -31.17 43.35
C LEU A 339 26.54 -31.26 41.87
N VAL A 340 25.29 -30.90 41.57
CA VAL A 340 24.72 -30.87 40.23
C VAL A 340 24.23 -29.46 39.94
N ILE A 341 24.61 -28.93 38.79
CA ILE A 341 24.28 -27.57 38.37
C ILE A 341 23.36 -27.62 37.16
N HIS A 342 22.32 -26.80 37.15
CA HIS A 342 21.49 -26.57 35.96
C HIS A 342 22.34 -25.91 34.87
N LYS A 343 22.32 -26.50 33.66
CA LYS A 343 22.91 -25.83 32.51
C LYS A 343 22.10 -24.57 32.26
N THR A 344 22.78 -23.44 32.16
CA THR A 344 22.13 -22.22 31.73
C THR A 344 22.32 -22.02 30.23
N ARG A 345 21.37 -21.33 29.62
CA ARG A 345 21.48 -20.87 28.24
C ARG A 345 21.54 -19.36 28.25
N ASN A 346 22.54 -18.81 27.57
CA ASN A 346 22.53 -17.40 27.21
C ASN A 346 21.87 -17.27 25.83
N THR A 347 20.75 -16.56 25.77
CA THR A 347 20.19 -16.12 24.49
C THR A 347 20.80 -14.75 24.22
N PRO A 348 21.79 -14.63 23.30
CA PRO A 348 22.42 -13.36 23.04
C PRO A 348 21.37 -12.38 22.53
N LYS A 349 21.11 -11.31 23.29
CA LYS A 349 20.23 -10.22 22.87
C LYS A 349 20.88 -9.48 21.71
N CYS A 350 20.09 -9.06 20.73
CA CYS A 350 20.54 -8.16 19.67
C CYS A 350 19.89 -6.78 19.83
N ALA A 351 20.62 -5.73 19.47
CA ALA A 351 20.09 -4.38 19.33
C ALA A 351 20.16 -3.96 17.86
N THR A 352 19.00 -3.67 17.28
CA THR A 352 18.84 -3.35 15.87
C THR A 352 18.19 -1.99 15.71
N THR A 353 18.75 -1.17 14.82
CA THR A 353 18.08 0.03 14.32
C THR A 353 17.81 -0.12 12.83
N VAL A 354 16.66 0.35 12.36
CA VAL A 354 16.28 0.31 10.94
C VAL A 354 16.16 1.75 10.44
N LEU A 355 17.07 2.17 9.57
CA LEU A 355 17.01 3.46 8.89
C LEU A 355 16.21 3.30 7.62
N MET A 356 15.11 4.04 7.56
CA MET A 356 14.19 4.06 6.44
C MET A 356 14.35 5.35 5.66
N ASP A 357 14.85 5.26 4.43
CA ASP A 357 14.92 6.41 3.53
C ASP A 357 13.51 6.88 3.13
N MET A 358 13.22 8.14 3.43
CA MET A 358 12.01 8.87 3.08
C MET A 358 12.36 10.22 2.42
N SER A 359 13.52 10.29 1.77
CA SER A 359 13.94 11.44 0.95
C SER A 359 13.05 11.62 -0.30
N GLY A 360 13.31 12.67 -1.08
CA GLY A 360 12.50 12.99 -2.26
C GLY A 360 12.59 11.95 -3.37
N SER A 361 13.74 11.30 -3.54
CA SER A 361 13.96 10.28 -4.59
C SER A 361 13.05 9.07 -4.42
N MET A 362 12.75 8.73 -3.17
CA MET A 362 11.89 7.61 -2.82
C MET A 362 10.48 7.70 -3.42
N ARG A 363 10.01 8.90 -3.82
CA ARG A 363 8.71 9.08 -4.51
C ARG A 363 8.69 8.46 -5.90
N TYR A 364 9.82 8.43 -6.59
CA TYR A 364 9.89 7.88 -7.93
C TYR A 364 9.60 6.39 -7.89
N GLU A 365 8.75 5.93 -8.82
CA GLU A 365 8.33 4.53 -8.94
C GLU A 365 7.70 3.90 -7.69
N GLY A 366 7.33 4.69 -6.69
CA GLY A 366 6.71 4.19 -5.46
C GLY A 366 7.66 3.46 -4.51
N GLN A 367 8.99 3.67 -4.61
CA GLN A 367 9.98 2.93 -3.81
C GLN A 367 9.80 3.05 -2.30
N TYR A 368 9.24 4.16 -1.81
CA TYR A 368 8.87 4.32 -0.40
C TYR A 368 7.94 3.22 0.13
N VAL A 369 7.14 2.60 -0.73
CA VAL A 369 6.31 1.44 -0.37
C VAL A 369 7.19 0.23 -0.03
N ASN A 370 8.26 -0.01 -0.80
CA ASN A 370 9.21 -1.09 -0.53
C ASN A 370 9.92 -0.88 0.81
N VAL A 371 10.30 0.37 1.13
CA VAL A 371 10.90 0.70 2.43
C VAL A 371 9.95 0.39 3.58
N LYS A 372 8.67 0.78 3.46
CA LYS A 372 7.65 0.48 4.47
C LYS A 372 7.41 -1.02 4.63
N GLN A 373 7.24 -1.73 3.52
CA GLN A 373 7.02 -3.18 3.52
C GLN A 373 8.17 -3.91 4.20
N MET A 374 9.40 -3.59 3.83
CA MET A 374 10.60 -4.15 4.46
C MET A 374 10.67 -3.81 5.95
N GLY A 375 10.41 -2.56 6.34
CA GLY A 375 10.40 -2.15 7.74
C GLY A 375 9.37 -2.93 8.57
N LEU A 376 8.14 -3.09 8.07
CA LEU A 376 7.09 -3.88 8.72
C LEU A 376 7.43 -5.38 8.75
N ALA A 377 8.06 -5.91 7.71
CA ALA A 377 8.48 -7.30 7.66
C ALA A 377 9.57 -7.61 8.69
N LEU A 378 10.57 -6.73 8.81
CA LEU A 378 11.64 -6.82 9.81
C LEU A 378 11.10 -6.72 11.23
N GLU A 379 10.12 -5.84 11.46
CA GLU A 379 9.44 -5.74 12.75
C GLU A 379 8.79 -7.08 13.15
N ALA A 380 8.01 -7.65 12.23
CA ALA A 380 7.30 -8.90 12.44
C ALA A 380 8.24 -10.07 12.68
N LEU A 381 9.33 -10.14 11.93
CA LEU A 381 10.34 -11.19 12.03
C LEU A 381 11.09 -11.10 13.36
N ILE A 382 11.59 -9.92 13.71
CA ILE A 382 12.41 -9.72 14.92
C ILE A 382 11.57 -9.91 16.18
N HIS A 383 10.36 -9.31 16.26
CA HIS A 383 9.51 -9.50 17.45
C HIS A 383 8.92 -10.90 17.53
N GLY A 384 8.65 -11.55 16.39
CA GLY A 384 8.11 -12.90 16.35
C GLY A 384 9.12 -13.96 16.78
N GLU A 385 10.36 -13.88 16.30
CA GLU A 385 11.41 -14.87 16.60
C GLU A 385 12.24 -14.50 17.85
N PHE A 386 12.44 -13.21 18.12
CA PHE A 386 13.34 -12.69 19.16
C PHE A 386 12.67 -11.59 20.01
N PRO A 387 11.65 -11.92 20.82
CA PRO A 387 10.88 -10.92 21.59
C PRO A 387 11.68 -10.16 22.66
N GLY A 388 12.92 -10.57 22.95
CA GLY A 388 13.83 -9.91 23.89
C GLY A 388 14.82 -8.94 23.25
N ASP A 389 14.81 -8.79 21.93
CA ASP A 389 15.71 -7.93 21.17
C ASP A 389 15.22 -6.48 21.12
N TYR A 390 16.16 -5.55 21.08
CA TYR A 390 15.86 -4.13 20.92
C TYR A 390 15.70 -3.78 19.44
N LEU A 391 14.62 -3.09 19.09
CA LEU A 391 14.34 -2.64 17.73
C LEU A 391 13.86 -1.18 17.74
N GLN A 392 14.51 -0.33 16.94
CA GLN A 392 14.14 1.08 16.77
C GLN A 392 14.12 1.47 15.29
N PHE A 393 13.04 2.11 14.86
CA PHE A 393 12.91 2.65 13.50
C PHE A 393 13.33 4.12 13.46
N ILE A 394 14.05 4.52 12.42
CA ILE A 394 14.49 5.88 12.18
C ILE A 394 14.11 6.28 10.76
N GLU A 395 13.28 7.32 10.65
CA GLU A 395 13.00 7.98 9.39
C GLU A 395 14.19 8.85 9.01
N MET A 396 14.72 8.66 7.80
CA MET A 396 15.88 9.37 7.28
C MET A 396 15.49 10.19 6.05
N TYR A 397 15.80 11.48 6.10
CA TYR A 397 15.70 12.44 5.00
C TYR A 397 16.80 13.49 5.23
N THR A 398 16.57 14.78 4.94
CA THR A 398 17.52 15.86 5.31
C THR A 398 17.92 15.79 6.79
N PHE A 399 16.99 15.36 7.65
CA PHE A 399 17.20 15.05 9.06
C PHE A 399 16.85 13.59 9.36
N ALA A 400 17.25 13.09 10.53
CA ALA A 400 16.87 11.76 11.02
C ALA A 400 15.93 11.89 12.23
N LYS A 401 14.82 11.13 12.27
CA LYS A 401 13.86 11.15 13.37
C LYS A 401 13.46 9.74 13.80
N PRO A 402 13.40 9.43 15.10
CA PRO A 402 12.91 8.15 15.57
C PRO A 402 11.42 8.02 15.26
N ARG A 403 10.98 6.80 14.93
CA ARG A 403 9.60 6.45 14.65
C ARG A 403 9.17 5.22 15.42
N THR A 404 7.89 5.20 15.74
CA THR A 404 7.20 4.03 16.29
C THR A 404 6.67 3.16 15.15
N VAL A 405 6.40 1.89 15.45
CA VAL A 405 5.94 0.91 14.45
C VAL A 405 4.63 1.36 13.78
N GLY A 406 3.70 1.94 14.55
CA GLY A 406 2.42 2.43 14.02
C GLY A 406 2.57 3.57 13.01
N GLU A 407 3.63 4.38 13.12
CA GLU A 407 3.89 5.49 12.19
C GLU A 407 4.48 5.01 10.86
N ILE A 408 5.09 3.82 10.80
CA ILE A 408 5.82 3.32 9.61
C ILE A 408 4.95 3.37 8.36
N ALA A 409 3.74 2.87 8.46
CA ALA A 409 2.84 2.78 7.32
C ALA A 409 2.31 4.16 6.88
N GLU A 410 2.24 5.12 7.82
CA GLU A 410 1.79 6.49 7.57
C GLU A 410 2.88 7.41 7.01
N MET A 411 4.15 7.07 7.21
CA MET A 411 5.28 7.90 6.75
C MET A 411 5.17 8.21 5.27
N MET A 412 5.51 9.42 4.86
CA MET A 412 5.52 9.78 3.44
C MET A 412 6.86 10.39 3.07
N PRO A 413 7.37 10.11 1.85
CA PRO A 413 8.55 10.77 1.34
C PRO A 413 8.42 12.29 1.45
N LYS A 414 9.52 12.99 1.76
CA LYS A 414 9.46 14.44 1.88
C LYS A 414 9.21 15.10 0.52
N PRO A 415 8.38 16.16 0.47
CA PRO A 415 8.08 16.84 -0.79
C PRO A 415 9.34 17.51 -1.32
N VAL A 416 9.56 17.39 -2.64
CA VAL A 416 10.63 18.11 -3.32
C VAL A 416 10.26 19.59 -3.38
N THR A 417 11.12 20.44 -2.82
CA THR A 417 10.90 21.90 -2.71
C THR A 417 11.88 22.70 -3.56
N ILE A 418 12.95 22.08 -4.04
CA ILE A 418 13.95 22.67 -4.94
C ILE A 418 13.97 21.83 -6.21
N PHE A 419 13.86 22.48 -7.36
CA PHE A 419 13.78 21.81 -8.66
C PHE A 419 15.02 22.08 -9.54
N ASP A 420 16.00 22.79 -9.00
CA ASP A 420 17.27 23.02 -9.69
C ASP A 420 18.05 21.71 -9.83
N PRO A 421 18.64 21.42 -11.01
CA PRO A 421 19.37 20.17 -11.26
C PRO A 421 20.70 20.09 -10.50
N VAL A 422 21.20 21.22 -9.99
CA VAL A 422 22.40 21.29 -9.16
C VAL A 422 22.10 22.18 -7.96
N VAL A 423 22.23 21.60 -6.76
CA VAL A 423 22.00 22.27 -5.48
C VAL A 423 23.28 22.19 -4.65
N ARG A 424 23.77 23.33 -4.18
CA ARG A 424 24.95 23.42 -3.30
C ARG A 424 24.64 24.39 -2.18
N LEU A 425 23.89 23.94 -1.17
CA LEU A 425 23.51 24.78 -0.03
C LEU A 425 24.33 24.40 1.20
N LYS A 426 24.63 25.43 1.98
CA LYS A 426 25.23 25.33 3.30
C LYS A 426 24.39 26.16 4.27
N VAL A 427 24.01 25.56 5.38
CA VAL A 427 23.13 26.15 6.37
C VAL A 427 23.78 26.04 7.74
N ASP A 428 23.83 27.14 8.47
CA ASP A 428 24.28 27.16 9.86
C ASP A 428 23.10 26.88 10.79
N MET A 429 23.06 25.69 11.39
CA MET A 429 21.96 25.30 12.29
C MET A 429 22.11 25.88 13.70
N SER A 430 23.19 26.63 13.98
CA SER A 430 23.32 27.39 15.24
C SER A 430 22.59 28.73 15.23
N ASP A 431 22.19 29.24 14.05
CA ASP A 431 21.45 30.49 13.93
C ASP A 431 20.02 30.32 14.46
N GLU A 432 19.66 31.09 15.49
CA GLU A 432 18.33 31.07 16.12
C GLU A 432 17.18 31.37 15.14
N LYS A 433 17.46 32.00 14.00
CA LYS A 433 16.46 32.28 12.96
C LYS A 433 16.18 31.08 12.06
N ILE A 434 17.04 30.06 12.11
CA ILE A 434 16.96 28.88 11.26
C ILE A 434 16.34 27.74 12.06
N SER A 435 15.30 27.13 11.49
CA SER A 435 14.65 25.95 12.05
C SER A 435 14.49 24.88 10.98
N GLU A 436 14.33 23.62 11.38
CA GLU A 436 14.14 22.51 10.44
C GLU A 436 13.00 22.74 9.44
N SER A 437 11.97 23.51 9.82
CA SER A 437 10.78 23.75 9.01
C SER A 437 11.03 24.55 7.72
N ILE A 438 12.09 25.37 7.71
CA ILE A 438 12.46 26.18 6.54
C ILE A 438 13.52 25.49 5.66
N ILE A 439 14.06 24.37 6.13
CA ILE A 439 15.09 23.62 5.40
C ILE A 439 14.42 22.68 4.40
N PRO A 440 14.91 22.62 3.15
CA PRO A 440 14.45 21.65 2.16
C PRO A 440 14.50 20.22 2.73
N PRO A 441 13.35 19.51 2.84
CA PRO A 441 13.29 18.26 3.60
C PRO A 441 13.64 17.02 2.76
N HIS A 442 13.88 17.15 1.46
CA HIS A 442 13.91 16.02 0.52
C HIS A 442 15.30 15.45 0.20
N PHE A 443 16.33 15.82 0.96
CA PHE A 443 17.68 15.28 0.77
C PHE A 443 17.88 13.96 1.55
N THR A 444 18.98 13.26 1.29
CA THR A 444 19.30 11.95 1.86
C THR A 444 20.49 12.08 2.81
N ASN A 445 20.23 12.13 4.13
CA ASN A 445 21.27 12.32 5.15
C ASN A 445 21.60 11.03 5.91
N ILE A 446 22.32 10.13 5.23
CA ILE A 446 22.77 8.85 5.80
C ILE A 446 23.65 9.08 7.03
N GLN A 447 24.56 10.06 6.98
CA GLN A 447 25.43 10.42 8.10
C GLN A 447 24.65 10.72 9.38
N HIS A 448 23.62 11.57 9.32
CA HIS A 448 22.81 11.90 10.48
C HIS A 448 21.98 10.70 10.96
N GLY A 449 21.45 9.89 10.04
CA GLY A 449 20.77 8.64 10.39
C GLY A 449 21.67 7.67 11.16
N LEU A 450 22.90 7.46 10.70
CA LEU A 450 23.89 6.60 11.36
C LEU A 450 24.26 7.13 12.74
N GLN A 451 24.47 8.44 12.87
CA GLN A 451 24.77 9.08 14.14
C GLN A 451 23.64 8.89 15.17
N LEU A 452 22.39 9.11 14.76
CA LEU A 452 21.23 8.90 15.63
C LEU A 452 21.10 7.42 16.05
N SER A 453 21.32 6.51 15.11
CA SER A 453 21.31 5.06 15.36
C SER A 453 22.36 4.64 16.36
N ARG A 454 23.58 5.15 16.22
CA ARG A 454 24.69 4.93 17.15
C ARG A 454 24.32 5.39 18.56
N ASN A 455 23.68 6.54 18.73
CA ASN A 455 23.22 7.02 20.03
C ASN A 455 22.19 6.06 20.67
N PHE A 456 21.22 5.55 19.91
CA PHE A 456 20.23 4.58 20.42
C PHE A 456 20.88 3.24 20.79
N LEU A 457 21.79 2.75 19.95
CA LEU A 457 22.49 1.48 20.14
C LEU A 457 23.53 1.54 21.27
N ALA A 458 24.14 2.70 21.52
CA ALA A 458 25.09 2.91 22.61
C ALA A 458 24.45 2.68 23.99
N LEU A 459 23.16 3.00 24.14
CA LEU A 459 22.40 2.79 25.38
C LEU A 459 22.03 1.33 25.66
N GLN A 460 22.16 0.45 24.67
CA GLN A 460 21.77 -0.96 24.83
C GLN A 460 22.90 -1.80 25.43
N ASP A 461 22.54 -2.58 26.45
CA ASP A 461 23.43 -3.52 27.15
C ASP A 461 23.51 -4.85 26.38
N THR A 462 24.05 -4.79 25.17
CA THR A 462 24.40 -5.97 24.37
C THR A 462 25.61 -5.69 23.48
N PRO A 463 26.53 -6.66 23.32
CA PRO A 463 27.62 -6.55 22.35
C PRO A 463 27.14 -6.70 20.90
N ASN A 464 25.96 -7.26 20.64
CA ASN A 464 25.46 -7.48 19.29
C ASN A 464 24.62 -6.27 18.85
N LYS A 465 25.26 -5.34 18.12
CA LYS A 465 24.62 -4.11 17.64
C LYS A 465 24.65 -4.05 16.12
N GLN A 466 23.51 -3.75 15.52
CA GLN A 466 23.43 -3.62 14.06
C GLN A 466 22.51 -2.49 13.61
N ILE A 467 22.82 -1.97 12.44
CA ILE A 467 22.05 -1.00 11.69
C ILE A 467 21.60 -1.67 10.39
N ILE A 468 20.32 -1.56 10.06
CA ILE A 468 19.76 -1.92 8.75
C ILE A 468 19.40 -0.63 8.03
N LEU A 469 20.14 -0.30 6.97
CA LEU A 469 19.89 0.86 6.12
C LEU A 469 19.10 0.44 4.89
N ILE A 470 17.93 1.04 4.66
CA ILE A 470 17.11 0.81 3.47
C ILE A 470 17.07 2.12 2.67
N THR A 471 17.69 2.14 1.49
CA THR A 471 17.86 3.35 0.66
C THR A 471 17.97 2.98 -0.82
N ASP A 472 17.76 3.96 -1.71
CA ASP A 472 17.85 3.82 -3.16
C ASP A 472 19.22 4.27 -3.75
N GLY A 473 20.07 4.96 -2.98
CA GLY A 473 21.35 5.45 -3.49
C GLY A 473 22.25 6.24 -2.53
N LEU A 474 23.04 7.13 -3.12
CA LEU A 474 24.06 7.95 -2.46
C LEU A 474 23.49 9.04 -1.53
N PRO A 475 24.23 9.43 -0.48
CA PRO A 475 23.84 10.53 0.38
C PRO A 475 24.01 11.88 -0.33
N THR A 476 23.07 12.79 -0.07
CA THR A 476 23.03 14.15 -0.63
C THR A 476 22.99 15.24 0.44
N ALA A 477 23.04 14.86 1.72
CA ALA A 477 23.17 15.79 2.83
C ALA A 477 24.06 15.21 3.94
N HIS A 478 24.73 16.09 4.68
CA HIS A 478 25.52 15.74 5.87
C HIS A 478 25.71 16.94 6.79
N PHE A 479 26.05 16.65 8.05
CA PHE A 479 26.51 17.65 9.02
C PHE A 479 28.04 17.69 9.13
N GLU A 480 28.57 18.89 9.34
CA GLU A 480 29.92 19.13 9.88
C GLU A 480 29.81 20.07 11.08
N GLY A 481 29.77 19.50 12.28
CA GLY A 481 29.41 20.26 13.48
C GLY A 481 27.99 20.80 13.35
N GLU A 482 27.83 22.12 13.47
CA GLU A 482 26.53 22.81 13.36
C GLU A 482 26.15 23.16 11.91
N GLN A 483 27.03 22.88 10.94
CA GLN A 483 26.79 23.22 9.54
C GLN A 483 26.13 22.04 8.81
N LEU A 484 24.97 22.28 8.22
CA LEU A 484 24.26 21.34 7.35
C LEU A 484 24.57 21.65 5.89
N TYR A 485 25.05 20.66 5.15
CA TYR A 485 25.29 20.74 3.71
C TYR A 485 24.21 19.97 2.96
N LEU A 486 23.64 20.57 1.91
CA LEU A 486 22.69 19.95 0.99
C LEU A 486 23.28 20.02 -0.43
N LEU A 487 23.79 18.89 -0.91
CA LEU A 487 24.61 18.79 -2.11
C LEU A 487 23.97 17.80 -3.10
N TYR A 488 23.47 18.32 -4.21
CA TYR A 488 22.91 17.55 -5.31
C TYR A 488 23.49 18.00 -6.66
N PRO A 489 23.84 17.09 -7.59
CA PRO A 489 23.99 15.64 -7.41
C PRO A 489 24.98 15.29 -6.28
N PRO A 490 25.00 14.02 -5.81
CA PRO A 490 25.87 13.58 -4.71
C PRO A 490 27.31 14.10 -4.81
N ASP A 491 27.90 14.44 -3.66
CA ASP A 491 29.25 15.01 -3.57
C ASP A 491 30.20 14.08 -2.80
N PRO A 492 31.47 13.94 -3.23
CA PRO A 492 32.49 13.20 -2.47
C PRO A 492 32.67 13.67 -1.02
N GLN A 493 32.40 14.95 -0.73
CA GLN A 493 32.43 15.49 0.64
C GLN A 493 31.36 14.83 1.53
N THR A 494 30.13 14.69 1.01
CA THR A 494 29.01 14.05 1.71
C THR A 494 29.25 12.56 1.89
N GLU A 495 29.79 11.90 0.87
CA GLU A 495 30.19 10.50 0.97
C GLU A 495 31.26 10.31 2.07
N SER A 496 32.29 11.15 2.06
CA SER A 496 33.37 11.12 3.05
C SER A 496 32.85 11.36 4.47
N ALA A 497 31.88 12.27 4.66
CA ALA A 497 31.24 12.51 5.95
C ALA A 497 30.45 11.29 6.43
N THR A 498 29.73 10.63 5.52
CA THR A 498 28.99 9.40 5.82
C THR A 498 29.92 8.25 6.19
N MET A 499 31.01 8.07 5.45
CA MET A 499 32.03 7.05 5.76
C MET A 499 32.71 7.28 7.10
N ARG A 500 32.96 8.55 7.49
CA ARG A 500 33.50 8.87 8.83
C ARG A 500 32.57 8.39 9.94
N GLU A 501 31.27 8.63 9.82
CA GLU A 501 30.29 8.14 10.81
C GLU A 501 30.24 6.61 10.82
N ALA A 502 30.31 5.95 9.64
CA ALA A 502 30.36 4.50 9.55
C ALA A 502 31.58 3.89 10.27
N TYR A 503 32.76 4.52 10.16
CA TYR A 503 33.93 4.10 10.93
C TYR A 503 33.74 4.27 12.45
N LEU A 504 33.00 5.29 12.90
CA LEU A 504 32.62 5.43 14.31
C LEU A 504 31.68 4.31 14.75
N CYS A 505 30.68 3.96 13.94
CA CYS A 505 29.82 2.80 14.17
C CYS A 505 30.65 1.51 14.30
N HIS A 506 31.58 1.25 13.39
CA HIS A 506 32.45 0.08 13.44
C HIS A 506 33.31 0.03 14.72
N ARG A 507 33.89 1.17 15.12
CA ARG A 507 34.67 1.27 16.37
C ARG A 507 33.85 0.96 17.63
N GLU A 508 32.55 1.19 17.58
CA GLU A 508 31.60 0.85 18.66
C GLU A 508 31.00 -0.56 18.52
N GLY A 509 31.52 -1.38 17.59
CA GLY A 509 31.05 -2.76 17.37
C GLY A 509 29.70 -2.84 16.65
N ILE A 510 29.29 -1.78 15.94
CA ILE A 510 28.02 -1.73 15.22
C ILE A 510 28.24 -2.15 13.77
N THR A 511 27.50 -3.19 13.35
CA THR A 511 27.52 -3.70 11.97
C THR A 511 26.46 -3.00 11.12
N ILE A 512 26.77 -2.55 9.89
CA ILE A 512 25.79 -1.90 9.00
C ILE A 512 25.44 -2.81 7.82
N ASN A 513 24.19 -3.27 7.79
CA ASN A 513 23.59 -4.02 6.69
C ASN A 513 22.77 -3.06 5.81
N ILE A 514 22.86 -3.21 4.49
CA ILE A 514 22.25 -2.28 3.54
C ILE A 514 21.31 -3.03 2.60
N PHE A 515 20.06 -2.62 2.53
CA PHE A 515 19.10 -3.01 1.51
C PHE A 515 19.04 -1.91 0.47
N LEU A 516 19.65 -2.17 -0.69
CA LEU A 516 19.69 -1.23 -1.79
C LEU A 516 18.48 -1.48 -2.71
N ILE A 517 17.58 -0.50 -2.78
CA ILE A 517 16.39 -0.56 -3.63
C ILE A 517 16.79 -0.13 -5.06
N PRO A 518 16.46 -0.92 -6.09
CA PRO A 518 16.78 -0.58 -7.48
C PRO A 518 15.96 0.63 -7.92
N SER A 519 16.64 1.65 -8.43
CA SER A 519 16.03 2.81 -9.11
C SER A 519 16.45 2.87 -10.56
N TRP A 520 15.61 3.45 -11.43
CA TRP A 520 15.96 3.70 -12.84
C TRP A 520 17.21 4.57 -13.02
N SER A 521 17.54 5.39 -12.02
CA SER A 521 18.72 6.26 -12.00
C SER A 521 19.90 5.67 -11.22
N GLN A 522 19.82 4.41 -10.78
CA GLN A 522 20.88 3.78 -9.99
C GLN A 522 22.14 3.63 -10.84
N SER A 523 23.20 4.28 -10.39
CA SER A 523 24.50 4.30 -11.03
C SER A 523 25.41 3.20 -10.48
N SER A 524 26.52 2.94 -11.19
CA SER A 524 27.58 2.09 -10.64
C SER A 524 28.20 2.67 -9.36
N GLU A 525 28.10 3.99 -9.14
CA GLU A 525 28.64 4.66 -7.96
C GLU A 525 27.80 4.36 -6.70
N ASP A 526 26.47 4.30 -6.82
CA ASP A 526 25.57 3.93 -5.72
C ASP A 526 25.89 2.55 -5.17
N ILE A 527 26.07 1.58 -6.08
CA ILE A 527 26.42 0.19 -5.75
C ILE A 527 27.79 0.14 -5.08
N GLN A 528 28.78 0.84 -5.63
CA GLN A 528 30.13 0.87 -5.06
C GLN A 528 30.16 1.53 -3.67
N PHE A 529 29.39 2.59 -3.46
CA PHE A 529 29.28 3.22 -2.16
C PHE A 529 28.66 2.29 -1.12
N ALA A 530 27.53 1.64 -1.45
CA ALA A 530 26.90 0.66 -0.57
C ALA A 530 27.90 -0.46 -0.19
N HIS A 531 28.69 -0.93 -1.15
CA HIS A 531 29.75 -1.90 -0.89
C HIS A 531 30.83 -1.36 0.05
N ARG A 532 31.37 -0.16 -0.19
CA ARG A 532 32.37 0.47 0.69
C ARG A 532 31.84 0.63 2.13
N LEU A 533 30.59 1.07 2.27
CA LEU A 533 29.95 1.31 3.56
C LEU A 533 29.75 0.01 4.35
N ALA A 534 29.24 -1.04 3.70
CA ALA A 534 29.08 -2.35 4.32
C ALA A 534 30.43 -2.99 4.68
N GLU A 535 31.42 -2.95 3.77
CA GLU A 535 32.75 -3.50 4.01
C GLU A 535 33.44 -2.82 5.20
N ALA A 536 33.37 -1.50 5.30
CA ALA A 536 33.95 -0.72 6.39
C ALA A 536 33.39 -1.08 7.79
N THR A 537 32.21 -1.71 7.84
CA THR A 537 31.54 -2.08 9.09
C THR A 537 31.34 -3.58 9.25
N GLN A 538 31.96 -4.39 8.39
CA GLN A 538 31.80 -5.86 8.36
C GLN A 538 30.35 -6.32 8.14
N GLY A 539 29.56 -5.50 7.45
CA GLY A 539 28.17 -5.78 7.14
C GLY A 539 27.96 -6.39 5.76
N ARG A 540 26.70 -6.35 5.31
CA ARG A 540 26.24 -7.01 4.08
C ARG A 540 25.42 -6.06 3.22
N VAL A 541 25.45 -6.29 1.91
CA VAL A 541 24.58 -5.59 0.96
C VAL A 541 23.59 -6.58 0.36
N PHE A 542 22.31 -6.20 0.41
CA PHE A 542 21.17 -6.93 -0.12
C PHE A 542 20.63 -6.16 -1.32
N PHE A 543 20.57 -6.81 -2.47
CA PHE A 543 19.97 -6.27 -3.68
C PHE A 543 18.61 -6.92 -3.90
N THR A 544 17.57 -6.13 -4.17
CA THR A 544 16.27 -6.69 -4.55
C THR A 544 16.26 -6.94 -6.06
N ALA A 545 15.93 -8.16 -6.48
CA ALA A 545 15.89 -8.53 -7.89
C ALA A 545 14.45 -8.46 -8.43
N GLY A 546 14.10 -7.35 -9.10
CA GLY A 546 12.79 -7.17 -9.75
C GLY A 546 11.94 -6.06 -9.11
N ARG A 547 10.67 -5.99 -9.50
CA ARG A 547 9.67 -5.05 -8.92
C ARG A 547 9.10 -5.54 -7.59
N ASP A 548 9.23 -6.83 -7.31
CA ASP A 548 8.72 -7.46 -6.10
C ASP A 548 9.88 -7.75 -5.13
N LEU A 549 9.64 -7.54 -3.83
CA LEU A 549 10.53 -7.88 -2.71
C LEU A 549 10.73 -9.40 -2.52
N ASP A 550 10.41 -10.21 -3.54
CA ASP A 550 10.32 -11.67 -3.46
C ASP A 550 11.69 -12.36 -3.70
N ARG A 551 12.70 -11.64 -4.20
CA ARG A 551 14.04 -12.19 -4.46
C ARG A 551 15.16 -11.24 -4.04
N TYR A 552 16.14 -11.75 -3.30
CA TYR A 552 17.31 -10.99 -2.87
C TYR A 552 18.62 -11.64 -3.31
N VAL A 553 19.54 -10.83 -3.80
CA VAL A 553 20.95 -11.23 -3.93
C VAL A 553 21.69 -10.72 -2.70
N VAL A 554 22.27 -11.63 -1.93
CA VAL A 554 23.04 -11.30 -0.73
C VAL A 554 24.52 -11.31 -1.07
N TRP A 555 25.20 -10.22 -0.72
CA TRP A 555 26.64 -10.17 -0.71
C TRP A 555 27.15 -10.09 0.73
N ASP A 556 27.81 -11.16 1.18
CA ASP A 556 28.36 -11.27 2.53
C ASP A 556 29.88 -11.05 2.51
N TYR A 557 30.32 -9.90 3.03
CA TYR A 557 31.74 -9.50 3.04
C TYR A 557 32.54 -10.18 4.14
N VAL A 558 31.90 -10.68 5.19
CA VAL A 558 32.58 -11.46 6.24
C VAL A 558 33.02 -12.82 5.70
N SER A 559 32.24 -13.41 4.80
CA SER A 559 32.50 -14.75 4.24
C SER A 559 32.96 -14.76 2.76
N HIS A 560 33.06 -13.59 2.11
CA HIS A 560 33.37 -13.43 0.68
C HIS A 560 32.49 -14.31 -0.23
N ARG A 561 31.22 -14.49 0.14
CA ARG A 561 30.25 -15.28 -0.64
C ARG A 561 29.16 -14.40 -1.23
N LYS A 562 28.83 -14.71 -2.49
CA LYS A 562 27.64 -14.23 -3.18
C LYS A 562 26.62 -15.36 -3.18
N ASP A 563 25.53 -15.17 -2.46
CA ASP A 563 24.42 -16.14 -2.39
C ASP A 563 23.17 -15.49 -3.00
N ILE A 564 22.48 -16.22 -3.87
CA ILE A 564 21.17 -15.80 -4.40
C ILE A 564 20.12 -16.46 -3.52
N ILE A 565 19.25 -15.66 -2.93
CA ILE A 565 18.18 -16.12 -2.03
C ILE A 565 16.83 -15.83 -2.69
N GLY A 566 16.05 -16.88 -2.93
CA GLY A 566 14.66 -16.83 -3.36
C GLY A 566 14.28 -18.01 -4.22
#